data_AF-A0A6L9JQJ3-F1
#
_entry.id   AF-A0A6L9JQJ3-F1
#
_cell.length_a   1.000
_cell.length_b   1.000
_cell.length_c   1.000
_cell.angle_alpha   90.00
_cell.angle_beta   90.00
_cell.angle_gamma   90.00
#
_symmetry.space_group_name_H-M   'P 1'
#
loop_
_entity.id
_entity.type
_entity.pdbx_description
1 polymer ?
#
loop_
_entity_poly.entity_id
_entity_poly.type
_entity_poly.pdbx_seq_one_letter_code
_entity_poly.pdbx_strand_id
1 'polypeptide(L)'
;QAARLYRQAFPLVDVSVLSDEEILTHKGVALMELVQKHIRCRDMQEWLLQLVELLNAGYNTTEQRNVVLRYILLNGHTPDLSQFVHQLIEQSPEHETMLMTIAEQLEQKGLERGIKQGIEQGIEQGIEQGIEQGIVQGREEGRAEGKLETARALLRHGVSLDIIVTSTGLSRDKIEMLKH
;
A
#
# COMPACT_ATOMS: atom_id res chain seq x y z
N GLN A 1 34.87 -32.49 -14.82
CA GLN A 1 33.61 -32.13 -15.50
C GLN A 1 33.15 -30.70 -15.18
N ALA A 2 33.09 -30.26 -13.92
CA ALA A 2 32.66 -28.90 -13.54
C ALA A 2 33.40 -27.77 -14.27
N ALA A 3 34.73 -27.85 -14.39
CA ALA A 3 35.53 -26.81 -15.07
C ALA A 3 35.19 -26.63 -16.57
N ARG A 4 34.58 -27.62 -17.23
CA ARG A 4 34.16 -27.51 -18.65
C ARG A 4 32.79 -26.86 -18.80
N LEU A 5 31.92 -27.00 -17.80
CA LEU A 5 30.58 -26.39 -17.75
C LEU A 5 30.62 -24.93 -17.27
N TYR A 6 31.46 -24.61 -16.29
CA TYR A 6 31.48 -23.27 -15.65
C TYR A 6 32.55 -22.31 -16.19
N ARG A 7 33.41 -22.74 -17.13
CA ARG A 7 34.45 -21.88 -17.74
C ARG A 7 34.19 -21.50 -19.19
N GLN A 8 33.07 -21.95 -19.76
CA GLN A 8 32.64 -21.52 -21.09
C GLN A 8 31.73 -20.31 -20.96
N ALA A 9 31.68 -19.46 -21.99
CA ALA A 9 30.72 -18.37 -22.04
C ALA A 9 29.30 -18.96 -21.91
N PHE A 10 28.53 -18.46 -20.95
CA PHE A 10 27.14 -18.87 -20.81
C PHE A 10 26.34 -18.27 -21.96
N PRO A 11 25.62 -19.07 -22.76
CA PRO A 11 24.68 -18.52 -23.71
C PRO A 11 23.59 -17.81 -22.94
N LEU A 12 23.52 -16.48 -23.08
CA LEU A 12 22.43 -15.67 -22.57
C LEU A 12 21.33 -15.66 -23.62
N VAL A 13 20.12 -16.05 -23.21
CA VAL A 13 18.92 -15.98 -24.04
C VAL A 13 18.09 -14.81 -23.54
N ASP A 14 17.84 -13.85 -24.43
CA ASP A 14 16.89 -12.78 -24.17
C ASP A 14 15.49 -13.29 -24.53
N VAL A 15 14.68 -13.59 -23.53
CA VAL A 15 13.32 -14.12 -23.73
C VAL A 15 12.37 -13.03 -24.27
N SER A 16 12.72 -11.75 -24.11
CA SER A 16 11.85 -10.64 -24.54
C SER A 16 11.75 -10.51 -26.06
N VAL A 17 12.75 -10.99 -26.81
CA VAL A 17 12.79 -10.94 -28.27
C VAL A 17 12.17 -12.16 -28.95
N LEU A 18 11.95 -13.25 -28.20
CA LEU A 18 11.33 -14.47 -28.72
C LEU A 18 9.83 -14.26 -28.92
N SER A 19 9.26 -14.82 -29.98
CA SER A 19 7.80 -14.87 -30.14
C SER A 19 7.16 -15.88 -29.17
N ASP A 20 5.88 -15.72 -28.84
CA ASP A 20 5.21 -16.71 -27.99
C ASP A 20 5.11 -18.06 -28.70
N GLU A 21 4.88 -18.07 -30.01
CA GLU A 21 4.87 -19.26 -30.85
C GLU A 21 6.21 -19.99 -30.82
N GLU A 22 7.32 -19.26 -30.84
CA GLU A 22 8.66 -19.83 -30.70
C GLU A 22 8.88 -20.44 -29.32
N ILE A 23 8.51 -19.72 -28.25
CA ILE A 23 8.62 -20.21 -26.87
C ILE A 23 7.87 -21.52 -26.68
N LEU A 24 6.65 -21.64 -27.21
CA LEU A 24 5.84 -22.87 -27.11
C LEU A 24 6.56 -24.11 -27.67
N THR A 25 7.52 -23.94 -28.59
CA THR A 25 8.30 -25.06 -29.14
C THR A 25 9.40 -25.58 -28.20
N HIS A 26 9.74 -24.86 -27.14
CA HIS A 26 10.88 -25.15 -26.26
C HIS A 26 10.60 -26.23 -25.19
N LYS A 27 9.42 -26.87 -25.21
CA LYS A 27 9.03 -27.97 -24.32
C LYS A 27 9.12 -27.59 -22.84
N GLY A 28 9.87 -28.33 -22.02
CA GLY A 28 9.86 -28.18 -20.56
C GLY A 28 10.40 -26.85 -20.02
N VAL A 29 11.18 -26.09 -20.82
CA VAL A 29 11.64 -24.75 -20.42
C VAL A 29 10.67 -23.65 -20.83
N ALA A 30 9.77 -23.93 -21.79
CA ALA A 30 8.82 -22.97 -22.33
C ALA A 30 7.94 -22.35 -21.24
N LEU A 31 7.52 -23.15 -20.25
CA LEU A 31 6.70 -22.68 -19.13
C LEU A 31 7.39 -21.54 -18.36
N MET A 32 8.68 -21.70 -18.05
CA MET A 32 9.44 -20.66 -17.36
C MET A 32 9.73 -19.46 -18.26
N GLU A 33 10.02 -19.68 -19.54
CA GLU A 33 10.28 -18.61 -20.50
C GLU A 33 9.04 -17.72 -20.70
N LEU A 34 7.88 -18.34 -20.95
CA LEU A 34 6.61 -17.62 -21.10
C LEU A 34 6.32 -16.74 -19.87
N VAL A 35 6.44 -17.32 -18.68
CA VAL A 35 6.20 -16.59 -17.43
C VAL A 35 7.21 -15.47 -17.25
N GLN A 36 8.51 -15.72 -17.43
CA GLN A 36 9.53 -14.67 -17.26
C GLN A 36 9.38 -13.52 -18.27
N LYS A 37 8.93 -13.82 -19.49
CA LYS A 37 8.65 -12.80 -20.51
C LYS A 37 7.51 -11.88 -20.09
N HIS A 38 6.42 -12.44 -19.57
CA HIS A 38 5.16 -11.70 -19.40
C HIS A 38 4.92 -11.18 -17.98
N ILE A 39 5.49 -11.80 -16.95
CA ILE A 39 5.14 -11.54 -15.53
C ILE A 39 5.29 -10.07 -15.09
N ARG A 40 6.17 -9.29 -15.72
CA ARG A 40 6.43 -7.88 -15.35
C ARG A 40 5.77 -6.84 -16.26
N CYS A 41 5.34 -7.23 -17.45
CA CYS A 41 5.00 -6.26 -18.50
C CYS A 41 3.54 -6.28 -18.91
N ARG A 42 2.76 -7.29 -18.52
CA ARG A 42 1.40 -7.51 -19.00
C ARG A 42 0.46 -8.08 -17.94
N ASP A 43 -0.83 -7.89 -18.15
CA ASP A 43 -1.89 -8.57 -17.41
C ASP A 43 -1.78 -10.08 -17.63
N MET A 44 -1.80 -10.86 -16.54
CA MET A 44 -1.76 -12.32 -16.58
C MET A 44 -2.86 -12.93 -17.44
N GLN A 45 -3.99 -12.23 -17.54
CA GLN A 45 -5.14 -12.67 -18.32
C GLN A 45 -4.82 -12.82 -19.82
N GLU A 46 -3.89 -12.01 -20.36
CA GLU A 46 -3.59 -11.99 -21.80
C GLU A 46 -2.91 -13.27 -22.31
N TRP A 47 -2.20 -13.99 -21.44
CA TRP A 47 -1.42 -15.18 -21.78
C TRP A 47 -1.86 -16.43 -21.02
N LEU A 48 -3.05 -16.39 -20.42
CA LEU A 48 -3.65 -17.49 -19.69
C LEU A 48 -3.80 -18.74 -20.57
N LEU A 49 -4.18 -18.58 -21.85
CA LEU A 49 -4.36 -19.70 -22.77
C LEU A 49 -3.04 -20.45 -23.00
N GLN A 50 -1.95 -19.73 -23.29
CA GLN A 50 -0.62 -20.29 -23.50
C GLN A 50 -0.08 -20.94 -22.20
N LEU A 51 -0.35 -20.32 -21.05
CA LEU A 51 0.01 -20.89 -19.75
C LEU A 51 -0.67 -22.25 -19.54
N VAL A 52 -1.99 -22.32 -19.72
CA VAL A 52 -2.78 -23.55 -19.57
C VAL A 52 -2.29 -24.63 -20.54
N GLU A 53 -2.00 -24.27 -21.79
CA GLU A 53 -1.43 -25.20 -22.77
C GLU A 53 -0.11 -25.80 -22.27
N LEU A 54 0.81 -24.96 -21.78
CA LEU A 54 2.11 -25.42 -21.27
C LEU A 54 2.01 -26.23 -19.97
N LEU A 55 1.08 -25.88 -19.07
CA LEU A 55 0.82 -26.67 -17.86
C LEU A 55 0.32 -28.08 -18.22
N ASN A 56 -0.57 -28.16 -19.22
CA ASN A 56 -1.19 -29.41 -19.65
C ASN A 56 -0.35 -30.21 -20.66
N ALA A 57 0.73 -29.64 -21.22
CA ALA A 57 1.60 -30.29 -22.20
C ALA A 57 2.40 -31.50 -21.67
N GLY A 58 2.43 -31.69 -20.34
CA GLY A 58 3.07 -32.86 -19.71
C GLY A 58 4.60 -32.83 -19.69
N TYR A 59 5.23 -31.69 -20.00
CA TYR A 59 6.69 -31.53 -19.95
C TYR A 59 7.26 -31.31 -18.56
N ASN A 60 6.46 -30.80 -17.63
CA ASN A 60 6.87 -30.45 -16.28
C ASN A 60 6.24 -31.39 -15.25
N THR A 61 6.89 -31.58 -14.11
CA THR A 61 6.30 -32.29 -12.96
C THR A 61 5.28 -31.42 -12.24
N THR A 62 4.39 -32.02 -11.44
CA THR A 62 3.43 -31.28 -10.61
C THR A 62 4.13 -30.26 -9.69
N GLU A 63 5.27 -30.64 -9.09
CA GLU A 63 6.06 -29.71 -8.26
C GLU A 63 6.59 -28.52 -9.05
N GLN A 64 7.08 -28.74 -10.28
CA GLN A 64 7.54 -27.65 -11.14
C GLN A 64 6.39 -26.71 -11.52
N ARG A 65 5.22 -27.26 -11.90
CA ARG A 65 4.02 -26.48 -12.18
C ARG A 65 3.59 -25.67 -10.96
N ASN A 66 3.58 -26.27 -9.77
CA ASN A 66 3.23 -25.61 -8.52
C ASN A 66 4.15 -24.43 -8.18
N VAL A 67 5.46 -24.58 -8.42
CA VAL A 67 6.44 -23.48 -8.21
C VAL A 67 6.15 -22.32 -9.17
N VAL A 68 5.86 -22.62 -10.44
CA VAL A 68 5.54 -21.59 -11.43
C VAL A 68 4.23 -20.88 -11.09
N LEU A 69 3.17 -21.63 -10.81
CA LEU A 69 1.87 -21.08 -10.43
C LEU A 69 1.97 -20.20 -9.17
N ARG A 70 2.72 -20.65 -8.15
CA ARG A 70 3.00 -19.84 -6.97
C ARG A 70 3.73 -18.56 -7.33
N TYR A 71 4.73 -18.63 -8.20
CA TYR A 71 5.47 -17.45 -8.64
C TYR A 71 4.56 -16.44 -9.36
N ILE A 72 3.68 -16.94 -10.24
CA ILE A 72 2.69 -16.16 -10.97
C ILE A 72 1.77 -15.42 -9.99
N LEU A 73 1.15 -16.12 -9.03
CA LEU A 73 0.22 -15.51 -8.08
C LEU A 73 0.90 -14.49 -7.14
N LEU A 74 2.18 -14.68 -6.83
CA LEU A 74 2.92 -13.78 -5.94
C LEU A 74 3.47 -12.53 -6.64
N ASN A 75 3.77 -12.60 -7.94
CA ASN A 75 4.52 -11.54 -8.63
C ASN A 75 3.81 -10.99 -9.87
N GLY A 76 2.81 -11.71 -10.39
CA GLY A 76 2.10 -11.31 -11.59
C GLY A 76 1.01 -10.29 -11.28
N HIS A 77 0.63 -9.58 -12.33
CA HIS A 77 -0.37 -8.52 -12.24
C HIS A 77 -1.64 -8.91 -12.98
N THR A 78 -2.78 -8.75 -12.34
CA THR A 78 -4.08 -8.81 -13.01
C THR A 78 -5.10 -7.96 -12.25
N PRO A 79 -6.05 -7.30 -12.92
CA PRO A 79 -7.13 -6.58 -12.26
C PRO A 79 -8.07 -7.48 -11.44
N ASP A 80 -8.28 -8.73 -11.87
CA ASP A 80 -9.19 -9.69 -11.22
C ASP A 80 -8.49 -11.03 -10.97
N LEU A 81 -7.81 -11.11 -9.82
CA LEU A 81 -7.09 -12.31 -9.41
C LEU A 81 -8.04 -13.49 -9.18
N SER A 82 -9.24 -13.24 -8.68
CA SER A 82 -10.23 -14.27 -8.40
C SER A 82 -10.70 -14.93 -9.70
N GLN A 83 -11.04 -14.15 -10.71
CA GLN A 83 -11.40 -14.67 -12.03
C GLN A 83 -10.26 -15.48 -12.64
N PHE A 84 -9.04 -14.96 -12.60
CA PHE A 84 -7.86 -15.66 -13.12
C PHE A 84 -7.64 -17.02 -12.44
N VAL A 85 -7.71 -17.07 -11.11
CA VAL A 85 -7.57 -18.31 -10.34
C VAL A 85 -8.69 -19.30 -10.65
N HIS A 86 -9.94 -18.84 -10.74
CA HIS A 86 -11.07 -19.72 -11.08
C HIS A 86 -10.90 -20.35 -12.46
N GLN A 87 -10.51 -19.59 -13.47
CA GLN A 87 -10.27 -20.12 -14.82
C GLN A 87 -9.10 -21.09 -14.87
N LEU A 88 -8.02 -20.82 -14.11
CA LEU A 88 -6.91 -21.77 -13.98
C LEU A 88 -7.36 -23.10 -13.36
N ILE A 89 -8.21 -23.05 -12.33
CA ILE A 89 -8.73 -24.26 -11.68
C ILE A 89 -9.65 -25.04 -12.62
N GLU A 90 -10.52 -24.35 -13.37
CA GLU A 90 -11.40 -24.99 -14.35
C GLU A 90 -10.61 -25.75 -15.43
N GLN A 91 -9.50 -25.18 -15.90
CA GLN A 91 -8.67 -25.75 -16.97
C GLN A 91 -7.58 -26.71 -16.47
N SER A 92 -7.21 -26.63 -15.18
CA SER A 92 -6.20 -27.46 -14.53
C SER A 92 -6.60 -27.84 -13.09
N PRO A 93 -7.62 -28.71 -12.90
CA PRO A 93 -8.18 -29.02 -11.57
C PRO A 93 -7.20 -29.63 -10.58
N GLU A 94 -6.14 -30.28 -11.07
CA GLU A 94 -5.09 -30.88 -10.22
C GLU A 94 -4.37 -29.87 -9.31
N HIS A 95 -4.46 -28.57 -9.60
CA HIS A 95 -3.82 -27.51 -8.83
C HIS A 95 -4.75 -26.80 -7.84
N GLU A 96 -6.04 -27.17 -7.80
CA GLU A 96 -7.09 -26.50 -7.01
C GLU A 96 -6.69 -26.25 -5.55
N THR A 97 -6.35 -27.30 -4.80
CA THR A 97 -6.03 -27.18 -3.37
C THR A 97 -4.88 -26.19 -3.11
N MET A 98 -3.85 -26.25 -3.94
CA MET A 98 -2.67 -25.40 -3.83
C MET A 98 -3.01 -23.95 -4.20
N LEU A 99 -3.76 -23.74 -5.28
CA LEU A 99 -4.20 -22.42 -5.73
C LEU A 99 -5.11 -21.75 -4.70
N MET A 100 -6.09 -22.47 -4.14
CA MET A 100 -6.97 -21.96 -3.08
C MET A 100 -6.18 -21.54 -1.85
N THR A 101 -5.24 -22.38 -1.39
CA THR A 101 -4.39 -22.04 -0.25
C THR A 101 -3.57 -20.76 -0.48
N ILE A 102 -3.05 -20.56 -1.69
CA ILE A 102 -2.29 -19.35 -2.02
C ILE A 102 -3.21 -18.13 -2.10
N ALA A 103 -4.38 -18.26 -2.72
CA ALA A 103 -5.37 -17.20 -2.81
C ALA A 103 -5.81 -16.71 -1.41
N GLU A 104 -6.15 -17.63 -0.51
CA GLU A 104 -6.50 -17.32 0.89
C GLU A 104 -5.35 -16.59 1.61
N GLN A 105 -4.11 -17.05 1.45
CA GLN A 105 -2.94 -16.39 2.05
C GLN A 105 -2.70 -14.99 1.51
N LEU A 106 -2.96 -14.76 0.22
CA LEU A 106 -2.84 -13.45 -0.40
C LEU A 106 -3.92 -12.49 0.10
N GLU A 107 -5.17 -12.96 0.19
CA GLU A 107 -6.27 -12.20 0.75
C GLU A 107 -6.00 -11.81 2.21
N GLN A 108 -5.58 -12.77 3.05
CA GLN A 108 -5.23 -12.51 4.44
C GLN A 108 -4.11 -11.47 4.56
N LYS A 109 -3.02 -11.60 3.77
CA LYS A 109 -1.94 -10.60 3.75
C LYS A 109 -2.41 -9.24 3.29
N GLY A 110 -3.33 -9.19 2.31
CA GLY A 110 -3.95 -7.96 1.84
C GLY A 110 -4.73 -7.28 2.95
N LEU A 111 -5.57 -8.03 3.67
CA LEU A 111 -6.34 -7.55 4.80
C LEU A 111 -5.45 -7.04 5.94
N GLU A 112 -4.44 -7.82 6.34
CA GLU A 112 -3.49 -7.43 7.39
C GLU A 112 -2.75 -6.13 7.03
N ARG A 113 -2.31 -5.99 5.78
CA ARG A 113 -1.69 -4.75 5.28
C ARG A 113 -2.67 -3.59 5.30
N GLY A 114 -3.90 -3.78 4.84
CA GLY A 114 -4.93 -2.76 4.83
C GLY A 114 -5.28 -2.26 6.24
N ILE A 115 -5.44 -3.17 7.20
CA ILE A 115 -5.69 -2.83 8.61
C ILE A 115 -4.51 -2.04 9.17
N LYS A 116 -3.27 -2.50 8.95
CA LYS A 116 -2.08 -1.82 9.44
C LYS A 116 -1.97 -0.41 8.88
N GLN A 117 -2.13 -0.24 7.57
CA GLN A 117 -2.10 1.06 6.90
C GLN A 117 -3.22 1.98 7.40
N GLY A 118 -4.43 1.46 7.56
CA GLY A 118 -5.57 2.23 8.08
C GLY A 118 -5.36 2.71 9.51
N ILE A 119 -4.80 1.87 10.39
CA ILE A 119 -4.47 2.25 11.77
C ILE A 119 -3.37 3.32 11.78
N GLU A 120 -2.30 3.11 11.01
CA GLU A 120 -1.18 4.05 10.92
C GLU A 120 -1.64 5.44 10.45
N GLN A 121 -2.38 5.49 9.35
CA GLN A 121 -2.96 6.74 8.82
C GLN A 121 -3.93 7.38 9.81
N GLY A 122 -4.77 6.58 10.47
CA GLY A 122 -5.73 7.10 11.45
C GLY A 122 -5.06 7.71 12.69
N ILE A 123 -3.99 7.09 13.19
CA ILE A 123 -3.20 7.62 14.31
C ILE A 123 -2.49 8.91 13.89
N GLU A 124 -1.83 8.92 12.73
CA GLU A 124 -1.12 10.09 12.22
C GLU A 124 -2.06 11.29 12.08
N GLN A 125 -3.20 11.11 11.40
CA GLN A 125 -4.21 12.15 11.23
C GLN A 125 -4.79 12.62 12.57
N GLY A 126 -5.06 11.68 13.49
CA GLY A 126 -5.60 12.01 14.81
C GLY A 126 -4.63 12.84 15.66
N ILE A 127 -3.34 12.52 15.62
CA ILE A 127 -2.30 13.28 16.33
C ILE A 127 -2.15 14.67 15.71
N GLU A 128 -2.07 14.76 14.38
CA GLU A 128 -1.92 16.03 13.69
C GLU A 128 -3.09 16.98 14.00
N GLN A 129 -4.32 16.49 13.86
CA GLN A 129 -5.52 17.27 14.18
C GLN A 129 -5.58 17.67 15.66
N GLY A 130 -5.23 16.74 16.56
CA GLY A 130 -5.23 17.01 18.00
C GLY A 130 -4.21 18.08 18.40
N ILE A 131 -3.01 18.05 17.82
CA ILE A 131 -1.97 19.06 18.05
C ILE A 131 -2.41 20.41 17.50
N GLU A 132 -2.93 20.44 16.27
CA GLU A 132 -3.39 21.69 15.64
C GLU A 132 -4.50 22.34 16.47
N GLN A 133 -5.53 21.57 16.82
CA GLN A 133 -6.64 22.06 17.66
C GLN A 133 -6.15 22.52 19.02
N GLY A 134 -5.26 21.76 19.67
CA GLY A 134 -4.70 22.14 20.97
C GLY A 134 -3.88 23.43 20.93
N ILE A 135 -3.09 23.64 19.86
CA ILE A 135 -2.32 24.88 19.68
C ILE A 135 -3.25 26.07 19.45
N VAL A 136 -4.28 25.92 18.61
CA VAL A 136 -5.25 26.99 18.32
C VAL A 136 -6.00 27.37 19.60
N GLN A 137 -6.57 26.38 20.29
CA GLN A 137 -7.32 26.61 21.53
C GLN A 137 -6.43 27.24 22.60
N GLY A 138 -5.24 26.69 22.85
CA GLY A 138 -4.32 27.24 23.85
C GLY A 138 -3.86 28.67 23.54
N ARG A 139 -3.71 29.01 22.26
CA ARG A 139 -3.36 30.38 21.85
C ARG A 139 -4.52 31.36 22.05
N GLU A 140 -5.76 30.95 21.79
CA GLU A 140 -6.94 31.76 22.02
C GLU A 140 -7.19 32.00 23.51
N GLU A 141 -7.12 30.94 24.31
CA GLU A 141 -7.24 30.99 25.78
C GLU A 141 -6.16 31.88 26.38
N GLY A 142 -4.89 31.65 26.05
CA GLY A 142 -3.78 32.47 26.55
C GLY A 142 -3.88 33.95 26.13
N ARG A 143 -4.41 34.24 24.93
CA ARG A 143 -4.66 35.62 24.50
C ARG A 143 -5.81 36.26 25.28
N ALA A 144 -6.86 35.52 25.60
CA ALA A 144 -7.97 36.00 26.40
C ALA A 144 -7.54 36.26 27.85
N GLU A 145 -6.79 35.35 28.46
CA GLU A 145 -6.23 35.48 29.80
C GLU A 145 -5.27 36.66 29.89
N GLY A 146 -4.33 36.80 28.93
CA GLY A 146 -3.38 37.93 28.92
C GLY A 146 -4.07 39.29 28.81
N LYS A 147 -5.19 39.40 28.07
CA LYS A 147 -6.01 40.63 28.04
C LYS A 147 -6.60 40.94 29.42
N LEU A 148 -7.12 39.93 30.12
CA LEU A 148 -7.69 40.07 31.46
C LEU A 148 -6.63 40.45 32.50
N GLU A 149 -5.48 39.80 32.48
CA GLU A 149 -4.35 40.13 33.37
C GLU A 149 -3.87 41.56 33.17
N THR A 150 -3.72 41.98 31.92
CA THR A 150 -3.34 43.36 31.57
C THR A 150 -4.37 44.36 32.09
N ALA A 151 -5.67 44.09 31.89
CA ALA A 151 -6.74 44.96 32.40
C ALA A 151 -6.72 45.07 33.94
N ARG A 152 -6.52 43.95 34.65
CA ARG A 152 -6.37 43.92 36.12
C ARG A 152 -5.17 44.73 36.57
N ALA A 153 -4.03 44.61 35.90
CA ALA A 153 -2.83 45.38 36.21
C ALA A 153 -3.06 46.89 36.05
N LEU A 154 -3.64 47.31 34.92
CA LEU A 154 -3.93 48.72 34.65
C LEU A 154 -4.94 49.31 35.65
N LEU A 155 -5.98 48.57 36.03
CA LEU A 155 -6.93 48.98 37.07
C LEU A 155 -6.25 49.22 38.41
N ARG A 156 -5.35 48.32 38.84
CA ARG A 156 -4.58 48.47 40.09
C ARG A 156 -3.69 49.72 40.10
N HIS A 157 -3.23 50.16 38.93
CA HIS A 157 -2.42 51.37 38.77
C HIS A 157 -3.26 52.65 38.56
N GLY A 158 -4.59 52.58 38.67
CA GLY A 158 -5.46 53.74 38.58
C GLY A 158 -5.64 54.31 37.17
N VAL A 159 -5.33 53.52 36.13
CA VAL A 159 -5.56 53.91 34.73
C VAL A 159 -7.05 54.03 34.47
N SER A 160 -7.47 55.03 33.68
CA SER A 160 -8.89 55.27 33.41
C SER A 160 -9.53 54.16 32.58
N LEU A 161 -10.82 53.91 32.81
CA LEU A 161 -11.60 52.87 32.14
C LEU A 161 -11.54 52.97 30.61
N ASP A 162 -11.66 54.18 30.04
CA ASP A 162 -11.65 54.38 28.59
C ASP A 162 -10.29 54.00 27.97
N ILE A 163 -9.18 54.26 28.67
CA ILE A 163 -7.83 53.86 28.21
C ILE A 163 -7.68 52.33 28.28
N ILE A 164 -8.22 51.68 29.30
CA ILE A 164 -8.14 50.21 29.46
C ILE A 164 -8.99 49.49 28.39
N VAL A 165 -10.21 49.97 28.12
CA VAL A 165 -11.08 49.45 27.05
C VAL A 165 -10.34 49.50 25.71
N THR A 166 -9.77 50.66 25.37
CA THR A 166 -9.08 50.87 24.09
C THR A 166 -7.80 50.03 23.99
N SER A 167 -7.07 49.86 25.09
CA SER A 167 -5.77 49.17 25.09
C SER A 167 -5.89 47.64 25.10
N THR A 168 -6.93 47.09 25.75
CA THR A 168 -7.11 45.63 25.92
C THR A 168 -8.14 45.05 24.94
N GLY A 169 -9.00 45.90 24.37
CA GLY A 169 -10.11 45.50 23.50
C GLY A 169 -11.20 44.73 24.23
N LEU A 170 -11.27 44.80 25.56
CA LEU A 170 -12.34 44.22 26.37
C LEU A 170 -13.51 45.19 26.47
N SER A 171 -14.74 44.67 26.60
CA SER A 171 -15.92 45.50 26.83
C SER A 171 -15.89 46.15 28.22
N ARG A 172 -16.56 47.31 28.33
CA ARG A 172 -16.65 48.06 29.59
C ARG A 172 -17.21 47.21 30.72
N ASP A 173 -18.31 46.49 30.46
CA ASP A 173 -18.95 45.58 31.42
C ASP A 173 -17.97 44.52 31.94
N LYS A 174 -17.17 43.93 31.03
CA LYS A 174 -16.20 42.89 31.39
C LYS A 174 -15.05 43.43 32.23
N ILE A 175 -14.67 44.70 32.06
CA ILE A 175 -13.67 45.39 32.90
C ILE A 175 -14.27 45.80 34.25
N GLU A 176 -15.53 46.24 34.29
CA GLU A 176 -16.22 46.59 35.53
C GLU A 176 -16.43 45.37 36.44
N MET A 177 -16.69 44.19 35.87
CA MET A 177 -16.71 42.93 36.62
C MET A 177 -15.36 42.57 37.27
N LEU A 178 -14.24 43.14 36.80
CA LEU A 178 -12.90 42.91 37.38
C LEU A 178 -12.56 43.85 38.54
N LYS A 179 -13.43 44.84 38.85
CA LYS A 179 -13.23 45.78 39.98
C LYS A 179 -13.69 45.22 41.33
N HIS A 180 -14.46 44.14 41.34
CA HIS A 180 -14.89 43.42 42.55
C HIS A 180 -13.86 42.36 42.93
#